data_AF-A0A948SUZ1-F1
#
_entry.id   AF-A0A948SUZ1-F1
#
_cell.length_a   1.000
_cell.length_b   1.000
_cell.length_c   1.000
_cell.angle_alpha   90.00
_cell.angle_beta   90.00
_cell.angle_gamma   90.00
#
_symmetry.space_group_name_H-M   'P 1'
#
loop_
_entity.id
_entity.type
_entity.pdbx_description
1 polymer ?
#
loop_
_entity_poly.entity_id
_entity_poly.type
_entity_poly.pdbx_seq_one_letter_code
_entity_poly.pdbx_strand_id
1 'polypeptide(L)'
;MAKAPASPPTAAPAAGGEPKRAWTFLTNHGHVLVCVAQNPDIRIAEIADLVGIGERAAHRIVQDLVDGGYVVRRHVGRRNTYSVDFSQSFRHPLEADHSIGEVFRVLAGLR
;
A
#
# COMPACT_ATOMS: atom_id res chain seq x y z
N MET A 1 -47.88 -7.47 30.38
CA MET A 1 -48.07 -7.25 28.93
C MET A 1 -47.12 -6.15 28.49
N ALA A 2 -46.22 -6.47 27.57
CA ALA A 2 -45.15 -5.59 27.10
C ALA A 2 -45.70 -4.49 26.17
N LYS A 3 -45.13 -3.30 26.26
CA LYS A 3 -45.10 -2.33 25.15
C LYS A 3 -43.72 -1.68 25.12
N ALA A 4 -42.96 -2.05 24.10
CA ALA A 4 -41.64 -1.50 23.80
C ALA A 4 -41.72 0.01 23.50
N PRO A 5 -40.68 0.79 23.83
CA PRO A 5 -40.54 2.12 23.25
C PRO A 5 -40.10 2.01 21.78
N ALA A 6 -40.83 2.72 20.92
CA ALA A 6 -40.51 2.91 19.52
C ALA A 6 -39.15 3.58 19.34
N SER A 7 -38.33 3.06 18.43
CA SER A 7 -37.06 3.66 18.02
C SER A 7 -37.28 4.98 17.26
N PRO A 8 -36.53 6.05 17.55
CA PRO A 8 -36.51 7.26 16.74
C PRO A 8 -35.64 7.08 15.46
N PRO A 9 -35.76 8.01 14.48
CA PRO A 9 -35.72 7.72 13.04
C PRO A 9 -34.35 7.86 12.37
N THR A 10 -34.29 7.30 11.16
CA THR A 10 -33.31 7.54 10.08
C THR A 10 -32.76 8.97 10.03
N ALA A 11 -31.44 9.10 10.14
CA ALA A 11 -30.69 10.25 9.66
C ALA A 11 -29.50 9.75 8.82
N ALA A 12 -29.50 10.12 7.54
CA ALA A 12 -28.36 9.93 6.64
C ALA A 12 -27.14 10.68 7.18
N PRO A 13 -25.90 10.19 7.00
CA PRO A 13 -24.75 11.02 7.20
C PRO A 13 -24.49 11.84 5.93
N ALA A 14 -24.98 13.08 5.93
CA ALA A 14 -24.30 14.18 5.26
C ALA A 14 -23.24 14.72 6.20
N ALA A 15 -21.96 14.61 5.84
CA ALA A 15 -20.90 15.56 6.19
C ALA A 15 -19.57 15.05 5.64
N GLY A 16 -19.02 15.76 4.66
CA GLY A 16 -17.62 15.63 4.28
C GLY A 16 -16.75 16.05 5.46
N GLY A 17 -16.23 15.07 6.19
CA GLY A 17 -14.98 15.24 6.89
C GLY A 17 -13.88 14.94 5.89
N GLU A 18 -12.98 15.89 5.62
CA GLU A 18 -11.69 15.51 5.07
C GLU A 18 -11.13 14.40 5.97
N PRO A 19 -10.75 13.22 5.42
CA PRO A 19 -10.18 12.18 6.25
C PRO A 19 -8.91 12.74 6.88
N LYS A 20 -9.02 13.11 8.17
CA LYS A 20 -7.89 13.50 8.99
C LYS A 20 -6.89 12.35 8.89
N ARG A 21 -5.77 12.56 8.19
CA ARG A 21 -4.77 11.50 7.95
C ARG A 21 -4.43 10.86 9.28
N ALA A 22 -5.01 9.69 9.52
CA ALA A 22 -4.71 8.89 10.69
C ALA A 22 -3.27 8.41 10.54
N TRP A 23 -2.53 8.41 11.64
CA TRP A 23 -1.17 7.89 11.62
C TRP A 23 -1.23 6.41 11.22
N THR A 24 -0.42 6.02 10.24
CA THR A 24 -0.25 4.64 9.81
C THR A 24 1.15 4.16 10.20
N PHE A 25 1.31 2.85 10.39
CA PHE A 25 2.61 2.28 10.76
C PHE A 25 3.60 2.31 9.59
N LEU A 26 3.13 1.93 8.39
CA LEU A 26 3.94 1.98 7.18
C LEU A 26 3.84 3.35 6.51
N THR A 27 4.93 3.74 5.88
CA THR A 27 4.95 4.86 4.93
C THR A 27 4.23 4.47 3.65
N ASN A 28 3.91 5.46 2.79
CA ASN A 28 3.36 5.17 1.47
C ASN A 28 4.29 4.25 0.64
N HIS A 29 5.61 4.38 0.74
CA HIS A 29 6.56 3.46 0.10
C HIS A 29 6.37 2.02 0.59
N GLY A 30 6.19 1.81 1.90
CA GLY A 30 5.90 0.51 2.47
C GLY A 30 4.58 -0.07 1.95
N HIS A 31 3.51 0.73 1.91
CA HIS A 31 2.23 0.30 1.37
C HIS A 31 2.30 -0.07 -0.12
N VAL A 32 2.98 0.75 -0.95
CA VAL A 32 3.19 0.45 -2.37
C VAL A 32 3.99 -0.84 -2.56
N LEU A 33 5.04 -1.06 -1.76
CA LEU A 33 5.84 -2.28 -1.83
C LEU A 33 5.00 -3.53 -1.53
N VAL A 34 4.10 -3.47 -0.55
CA VAL A 34 3.15 -4.57 -0.25
C VAL A 34 2.22 -4.81 -1.44
N CYS A 35 1.64 -3.77 -2.03
CA CYS A 35 0.75 -3.92 -3.20
C CYS A 35 1.46 -4.61 -4.37
N VAL A 36 2.70 -4.20 -4.66
CA VAL A 36 3.52 -4.79 -5.74
C VAL A 36 3.90 -6.25 -5.42
N ALA A 37 4.24 -6.54 -4.16
CA ALA A 37 4.57 -7.90 -3.73
C ALA A 37 3.38 -8.87 -3.86
N GLN A 38 2.17 -8.40 -3.56
CA GLN A 38 0.94 -9.21 -3.63
C GLN A 38 0.45 -9.41 -5.07
N ASN A 39 0.64 -8.43 -5.95
CA ASN A 39 0.25 -8.49 -7.35
C ASN A 39 1.33 -7.92 -8.27
N PRO A 40 2.16 -8.78 -8.89
CA PRO A 40 3.19 -8.39 -9.86
C PRO A 40 2.69 -7.57 -11.06
N ASP A 41 1.44 -7.75 -11.49
CA ASP A 41 0.87 -7.09 -12.67
C ASP A 41 0.02 -5.86 -12.32
N ILE A 42 0.08 -5.40 -11.07
CA ILE A 42 -0.73 -4.29 -10.59
C ILE A 42 -0.41 -2.99 -11.35
N ARG A 43 -1.47 -2.24 -11.68
CA ARG A 43 -1.35 -0.95 -12.37
C ARG A 43 -1.08 0.17 -11.37
N ILE A 44 -0.37 1.21 -11.81
CA ILE A 44 -0.09 2.39 -10.98
C ILE A 44 -1.39 3.06 -10.49
N ALA A 45 -2.43 3.11 -11.34
CA ALA A 45 -3.75 3.61 -10.94
C ALA A 45 -4.35 2.80 -9.79
N GLU A 46 -4.29 1.46 -9.86
CA GLU A 46 -4.80 0.58 -8.79
C GLU A 46 -3.97 0.72 -7.50
N ILE A 47 -2.65 0.88 -7.60
CA ILE A 47 -1.79 1.20 -6.45
C ILE A 47 -2.25 2.51 -5.78
N ALA A 48 -2.51 3.55 -6.58
CA ALA A 48 -2.93 4.86 -6.09
C ALA A 48 -4.24 4.77 -5.30
N ASP A 49 -5.22 4.03 -5.85
CA ASP A 49 -6.51 3.81 -5.21
C ASP A 49 -6.38 3.01 -3.90
N LEU A 50 -5.61 1.92 -3.91
CA LEU A 50 -5.41 1.06 -2.72
C LEU A 50 -4.68 1.78 -1.60
N VAL A 51 -3.68 2.61 -1.92
CA VAL A 51 -2.86 3.34 -0.94
C VAL A 51 -3.52 4.66 -0.53
N GLY A 52 -4.52 5.15 -1.27
CA GLY A 52 -5.19 6.42 -0.98
C GLY A 52 -4.33 7.64 -1.31
N ILE A 53 -3.55 7.57 -2.39
CA ILE A 53 -2.67 8.65 -2.88
C ILE A 53 -2.99 8.99 -4.33
N GLY A 54 -2.48 10.13 -4.83
CA GLY A 54 -2.62 10.46 -6.25
C GLY A 54 -1.76 9.58 -7.15
N GLU A 55 -2.20 9.33 -8.39
CA GLU A 55 -1.49 8.49 -9.38
C GLU A 55 -0.05 8.96 -9.63
N ARG A 56 0.18 10.28 -9.69
CA ARG A 56 1.54 10.86 -9.80
C ARG A 56 2.43 10.51 -8.61
N ALA A 57 1.86 10.44 -7.40
CA ALA A 57 2.60 10.06 -6.21
C ALA A 57 2.91 8.56 -6.22
N ALA A 58 1.94 7.71 -6.59
CA ALA A 58 2.16 6.28 -6.77
C ALA A 58 3.25 6.00 -7.82
N HIS A 59 3.21 6.68 -8.97
CA HIS A 59 4.25 6.57 -10.00
C HIS A 59 5.63 6.94 -9.47
N ARG A 60 5.75 8.08 -8.75
CA ARG A 60 7.02 8.50 -8.16
C ARG A 60 7.54 7.47 -7.16
N ILE A 61 6.69 6.97 -6.28
CA ILE A 61 7.07 5.98 -5.27
C ILE A 61 7.55 4.67 -5.93
N VAL A 62 6.83 4.19 -6.96
CA VAL A 62 7.28 3.01 -7.72
C VAL A 62 8.64 3.28 -8.36
N GLN A 63 8.86 4.47 -8.92
CA GLN A 63 10.16 4.84 -9.49
C GLN A 63 11.26 4.88 -8.41
N ASP A 64 11.02 5.48 -7.24
CA ASP A 64 11.98 5.50 -6.12
C ASP A 64 12.36 4.08 -5.65
N LEU A 65 11.38 3.17 -5.63
CA LEU A 65 11.60 1.76 -5.29
C LEU A 65 12.41 1.03 -6.37
N VAL A 66 12.19 1.37 -7.64
CA VAL A 66 12.97 0.83 -8.77
C VAL A 66 14.41 1.35 -8.75
N ASP A 67 14.59 2.67 -8.62
CA ASP A 67 15.90 3.30 -8.55
C ASP A 67 16.68 2.84 -7.30
N GLY A 68 15.95 2.49 -6.24
CA GLY A 68 16.49 1.88 -5.04
C GLY A 68 16.87 0.41 -5.13
N GLY A 69 16.55 -0.27 -6.23
CA GLY A 69 16.79 -1.71 -6.40
C GLY A 69 15.83 -2.62 -5.63
N TYR A 70 14.79 -2.08 -4.97
CA TYR A 70 13.79 -2.87 -4.24
C TYR A 70 12.76 -3.50 -5.17
N VAL A 71 12.45 -2.83 -6.28
CA VAL A 71 11.50 -3.31 -7.29
C VAL A 71 12.18 -3.39 -8.64
N VAL A 72 12.05 -4.51 -9.31
CA VAL A 72 12.48 -4.67 -10.70
C VAL A 72 11.26 -4.58 -11.61
N ARG A 73 11.26 -3.63 -12.53
CA ARG A 73 10.23 -3.46 -13.56
C ARG A 73 10.66 -4.18 -14.85
N ARG A 74 9.81 -5.07 -15.35
CA ARG A 74 9.96 -5.71 -16.68
C ARG A 74 8.80 -5.33 -17.58
N HIS A 75 9.11 -5.03 -18.83
CA HIS A 75 8.08 -4.75 -19.83
C HIS A 75 7.68 -6.04 -20.54
N VAL A 76 6.41 -6.41 -20.44
CA VAL A 76 5.84 -7.63 -21.04
C VAL A 76 4.68 -7.23 -21.95
N GLY A 77 4.98 -7.11 -23.25
CA GLY A 77 4.01 -6.71 -24.28
C GLY A 77 3.52 -5.27 -24.10
N ARG A 78 2.28 -5.08 -23.64
CA ARG A 78 1.70 -3.74 -23.37
C ARG A 78 1.67 -3.38 -21.89
N ARG A 79 2.12 -4.27 -21.02
CA ARG A 79 2.02 -4.12 -19.56
C ARG A 79 3.40 -4.17 -18.92
N ASN A 80 3.50 -3.55 -17.75
CA ASN A 80 4.64 -3.73 -16.88
C ASN A 80 4.31 -4.82 -15.87
N THR A 81 5.27 -5.70 -15.63
CA THR A 81 5.25 -6.66 -14.54
C THR A 81 6.38 -6.29 -13.59
N TYR A 82 6.09 -6.32 -12.30
CA TYR A 82 6.99 -5.93 -11.24
C TYR A 82 7.39 -7.16 -10.42
N SER A 83 8.59 -7.11 -9.84
CA SER A 83 9.05 -8.11 -8.87
C SER A 83 9.80 -7.42 -7.75
N VAL A 84 9.60 -7.86 -6.50
CA VAL A 84 10.27 -7.29 -5.33
C VAL A 84 11.54 -8.09 -5.03
N ASP A 85 12.65 -7.38 -4.83
CA ASP A 85 13.88 -7.97 -4.32
C ASP A 85 13.88 -7.91 -2.78
N PHE A 86 13.42 -9.00 -2.16
CA PHE A 86 13.36 -9.12 -0.70
C PHE A 86 14.72 -9.27 -0.03
N SER A 87 15.81 -9.42 -0.78
CA SER A 87 17.16 -9.52 -0.21
C SER A 87 17.76 -8.16 0.15
N GLN A 88 17.18 -7.07 -0.34
CA GLN A 88 17.64 -5.72 -0.05
C GLN A 88 17.50 -5.36 1.44
N SER A 89 18.46 -4.64 1.99
CA SER A 89 18.43 -4.13 3.36
C SER A 89 17.49 -2.94 3.53
N PHE A 90 17.03 -2.68 4.77
CA PHE A 90 16.43 -1.39 5.10
C PHE A 90 17.45 -0.25 4.93
N ARG A 91 16.97 0.94 4.52
CA ARG A 91 17.85 2.10 4.28
C ARG A 91 18.31 2.78 5.56
N HIS A 92 17.56 2.64 6.65
CA HIS A 92 17.88 3.34 7.88
C HIS A 92 18.98 2.60 8.65
N PRO A 93 20.03 3.27 9.15
CA PRO A 93 21.15 2.59 9.83
C PRO A 93 20.75 1.70 11.00
N LEU A 94 19.65 2.02 11.69
CA LEU A 94 19.13 1.19 12.80
C LEU A 94 18.68 -0.21 12.37
N GLU A 95 18.30 -0.36 11.10
CA GLU A 95 17.69 -1.58 10.56
C GLU A 95 18.49 -2.13 9.36
N ALA A 96 19.65 -1.53 9.05
CA ALA A 96 20.41 -1.84 7.84
C ALA A 96 20.95 -3.27 7.79
N ASP A 97 21.11 -3.91 8.95
CA ASP A 97 21.50 -5.31 9.07
C ASP A 97 20.36 -6.30 8.76
N HIS A 98 19.13 -5.80 8.62
CA HIS A 98 17.94 -6.60 8.31
C HIS A 98 17.52 -6.45 6.86
N SER A 99 17.12 -7.56 6.25
CA SER A 99 16.51 -7.54 4.92
C SER A 99 15.05 -7.10 5.01
N ILE A 100 14.56 -6.38 4.00
CA ILE A 100 13.14 -6.04 3.90
C ILE A 100 12.26 -7.30 3.84
N GLY A 101 12.82 -8.43 3.41
CA GLY A 101 12.16 -9.73 3.38
C GLY A 101 11.64 -10.22 4.73
N GLU A 102 12.29 -9.84 5.84
CA GLU A 102 11.90 -10.26 7.19
C GLU A 102 10.52 -9.72 7.60
N VAL A 103 10.13 -8.56 7.06
CA VAL A 103 8.85 -7.92 7.35
C VAL A 103 7.87 -8.10 6.19
N PHE A 104 8.30 -7.77 4.97
CA PHE A 104 7.39 -7.61 3.84
C PHE A 104 6.90 -8.93 3.24
N ARG A 105 7.63 -10.05 3.40
CA ARG A 105 7.11 -11.36 2.93
C ARG A 105 5.86 -11.77 3.71
N VAL A 106 5.87 -11.59 5.02
CA VAL A 106 4.73 -11.90 5.89
C VAL A 106 3.52 -11.03 5.55
N LEU A 107 3.73 -9.73 5.36
CA LEU A 107 2.67 -8.80 4.95
C LEU A 107 2.12 -9.08 3.54
N ALA A 108 2.97 -9.55 2.63
CA ALA A 108 2.57 -9.95 1.29
C ALA A 108 1.89 -11.33 1.22
N GLY A 109 1.82 -12.07 2.34
CA GLY A 109 1.29 -13.43 2.36
C GLY A 109 2.20 -14.45 1.68
N LEU A 110 3.46 -14.10 1.42
CA LEU A 110 4.47 -14.99 0.85
C LEU A 110 5.12 -15.75 2.01
N ARG A 111 4.81 -17.04 2.14
CA ARG A 111 5.40 -17.93 3.14
C ARG A 111 6.43 -18.84 2.50
#